data_AF-A0A135UBS3-F1
#
_entry.id   AF-A0A135UBS3-F1
#
_cell.length_a   1.000
_cell.length_b   1.000
_cell.length_c   1.000
_cell.angle_alpha   90.00
_cell.angle_beta   90.00
_cell.angle_gamma   90.00
#
_symmetry.space_group_name_H-M   'P 1'
#
loop_
_entity.id
_entity.type
_entity.pdbx_description
1 polymer ?
#
loop_
_entity_poly.entity_id
_entity_poly.type
_entity_poly.pdbx_seq_one_letter_code
_entity_poly.pdbx_strand_id
1 'polypeptide(L)'
;MCRFLVYRGSDEILLSKLILDPTHSILKQSFDSRLRLDTRRGQNNADGFGIGFYTDPKLGHAPCLFTSTIPAWNCTNLQRIASKTASQLIFAHVRATTEGSLSEDNCHPFCHGSLMWMHNGGLGGWKYIKRRLGSRLADKWYLGVQGGTDSEWAFALFLDTLERMGINPDSQPAHGFGPTVLRKAMLKTIATINELIDEIPISTIQAENIDTRSLLNFAVTDGKSVICTRYISSATDEAASLYYSSGTEWGTRTSAATDRNYQMERQDKGADIVLVASEPLTFERENWVNVPTNSILTIHNQTVMVHPIIDKYYDRSPYHARSSAFVQTKGLMANEKISSLLSPAATSLPTPETAKKSLGPTIPFAVSRNHTPEPTNVGKSRPHSQLHEVSTPADSRSIMTISSAQTSTSKPPVQGNIKVKRAALEQAPSNDSDTDSLLPAEDQAQSRTEFGHPNKLSRFFPELTMT
;
A
#
# COMPACT_ATOMS: atom_id res chain seq x y z
N MET A 1 3.28 0.53 -11.39
CA MET A 1 3.68 0.32 -9.99
C MET A 1 2.80 1.11 -9.07
N CYS A 2 2.11 0.36 -8.22
CA CYS A 2 0.96 0.74 -7.40
C CYS A 2 1.29 1.70 -6.25
N ARG A 3 0.27 2.07 -5.48
CA ARG A 3 0.41 2.71 -4.15
C ARG A 3 -0.55 2.07 -3.17
N PHE A 4 -0.16 2.02 -1.90
CA PHE A 4 -1.07 1.65 -0.81
C PHE A 4 -1.01 2.59 0.39
N LEU A 5 -2.09 2.54 1.16
CA LEU A 5 -2.32 3.17 2.44
C LEU A 5 -2.85 2.12 3.43
N VAL A 6 -2.37 2.18 4.66
CA VAL A 6 -2.92 1.50 5.83
C VAL A 6 -3.30 2.56 6.86
N TYR A 7 -4.45 2.39 7.50
CA TYR A 7 -4.84 3.05 8.74
C TYR A 7 -5.15 2.01 9.81
N ARG A 8 -4.68 2.24 11.04
CA ARG A 8 -5.14 1.58 12.26
C ARG A 8 -5.42 2.64 13.33
N GLY A 9 -6.66 2.77 13.76
CA GLY A 9 -7.10 3.62 14.87
C GLY A 9 -7.40 2.83 16.14
N SER A 10 -7.56 3.51 17.28
CA SER A 10 -8.33 3.06 18.43
C SER A 10 -9.82 3.20 18.14
N ASP A 11 -10.24 4.37 17.65
CA ASP A 11 -11.58 4.67 17.15
C ASP A 11 -11.74 4.42 15.64
N GLU A 12 -12.98 4.48 15.16
CA GLU A 12 -13.28 4.38 13.72
C GLU A 12 -13.09 5.71 12.99
N ILE A 13 -12.56 5.67 11.77
CA ILE A 13 -12.51 6.82 10.87
C ILE A 13 -13.31 6.56 9.59
N LEU A 14 -13.99 7.60 9.10
CA LEU A 14 -14.62 7.56 7.77
C LEU A 14 -13.55 7.34 6.69
N LEU A 15 -13.83 6.43 5.75
CA LEU A 15 -12.96 6.15 4.62
C LEU A 15 -12.60 7.43 3.82
N SER A 16 -13.53 8.39 3.68
CA SER A 16 -13.30 9.63 2.92
C SER A 16 -12.12 10.44 3.46
N LYS A 17 -11.97 10.54 4.79
CA LYS A 17 -10.90 11.30 5.49
C LYS A 17 -9.49 10.80 5.18
N LEU A 18 -9.37 9.60 4.62
CA LEU A 18 -8.11 8.97 4.22
C LEU A 18 -7.98 8.88 2.69
N ILE A 19 -9.08 8.48 2.04
CA ILE A 19 -9.06 7.99 0.66
C ILE A 19 -9.33 9.12 -0.34
N LEU A 20 -10.19 10.08 0.02
CA LEU A 20 -10.66 11.14 -0.88
C LEU A 20 -10.16 12.52 -0.46
N ASP A 21 -10.38 12.87 0.81
CA ASP A 21 -10.37 14.24 1.30
C ASP A 21 -8.96 14.87 1.46
N PRO A 22 -7.88 14.14 1.83
CA PRO A 22 -6.53 14.73 1.91
C PRO A 22 -6.02 15.30 0.59
N THR A 23 -5.28 16.42 0.65
CA THR A 23 -4.67 17.08 -0.53
C THR A 23 -3.79 16.17 -1.38
N HIS A 24 -3.19 15.13 -0.79
CA HIS A 24 -2.42 14.10 -1.47
C HIS A 24 -2.94 12.67 -1.16
N SER A 25 -4.28 12.54 -1.09
CA SER A 25 -4.99 11.28 -0.83
C SER A 25 -4.65 10.15 -1.82
N ILE A 26 -4.96 8.90 -1.46
CA ILE A 26 -4.72 7.75 -2.36
C ILE A 26 -5.50 7.88 -3.69
N LEU A 27 -6.68 8.52 -3.67
CA LEU A 27 -7.41 8.93 -4.87
C LEU A 27 -6.58 9.90 -5.71
N LYS A 28 -5.98 10.93 -5.09
CA LYS A 28 -5.13 11.89 -5.82
C LYS A 28 -3.88 11.22 -6.39
N GLN A 29 -3.22 10.36 -5.61
CA GLN A 29 -2.08 9.54 -6.06
C GLN A 29 -2.45 8.61 -7.23
N SER A 30 -3.73 8.27 -7.44
CA SER A 30 -4.13 7.47 -8.60
C SER A 30 -4.02 8.19 -9.95
N PHE A 31 -3.95 9.53 -10.01
CA PHE A 31 -3.77 10.29 -11.26
C PHE A 31 -2.78 11.47 -11.17
N ASP A 32 -2.19 11.70 -10.01
CA ASP A 32 -1.14 12.69 -9.72
C ASP A 32 -0.21 12.09 -8.64
N SER A 33 0.43 10.96 -8.96
CA SER A 33 1.49 10.37 -8.12
C SER A 33 2.75 11.25 -8.20
N ARG A 34 2.98 12.10 -7.20
CA ARG A 34 4.11 13.05 -7.23
C ARG A 34 5.45 12.39 -6.97
N LEU A 35 5.50 11.22 -6.33
CA LEU A 35 6.70 10.39 -6.26
C LEU A 35 6.77 9.35 -7.40
N ARG A 36 6.37 9.73 -8.62
CA ARG A 36 6.53 8.94 -9.86
C ARG A 36 7.36 9.72 -10.89
N LEU A 37 8.65 9.41 -10.97
CA LEU A 37 9.62 10.07 -11.87
C LEU A 37 9.62 9.50 -13.32
N ASP A 38 8.96 8.37 -13.56
CA ASP A 38 8.86 7.77 -14.90
C ASP A 38 7.73 8.42 -15.71
N THR A 39 8.10 9.13 -16.77
CA THR A 39 7.20 9.79 -17.73
C THR A 39 6.80 8.90 -18.92
N ARG A 40 7.35 7.67 -19.04
CA ARG A 40 7.13 6.80 -20.21
C ARG A 40 5.83 6.00 -20.15
N ARG A 41 5.34 5.72 -18.94
CA ARG A 41 3.97 5.27 -18.69
C ARG A 41 3.20 6.46 -18.11
N GLY A 42 1.92 6.59 -18.46
CA GLY A 42 1.07 7.68 -17.95
C GLY A 42 1.15 7.80 -16.42
N GLN A 43 1.00 9.02 -15.90
CA GLN A 43 1.25 9.39 -14.49
C GLN A 43 0.28 8.75 -13.47
N ASN A 44 -0.53 7.78 -13.91
CA ASN A 44 -1.75 7.35 -13.26
C ASN A 44 -1.68 5.87 -12.86
N ASN A 45 -2.12 5.56 -11.64
CA ASN A 45 -2.55 4.22 -11.22
C ASN A 45 -4.00 4.01 -11.69
N ALA A 46 -4.15 3.80 -13.00
CA ALA A 46 -5.43 3.73 -13.69
C ALA A 46 -6.08 2.34 -13.66
N ASP A 47 -5.34 1.29 -13.35
CA ASP A 47 -5.69 -0.10 -13.67
C ASP A 47 -6.50 -0.78 -12.55
N GLY A 48 -7.33 0.03 -11.89
CA GLY A 48 -8.17 -0.34 -10.78
C GLY A 48 -7.68 0.14 -9.41
N PHE A 49 -8.52 -0.11 -8.41
CA PHE A 49 -8.26 0.15 -7.00
C PHE A 49 -8.90 -0.95 -6.15
N GLY A 50 -8.57 -0.96 -4.87
CA GLY A 50 -9.38 -1.67 -3.88
C GLY A 50 -9.23 -1.11 -2.49
N ILE A 51 -10.27 -1.33 -1.70
CA ILE A 51 -10.34 -0.93 -0.29
C ILE A 51 -10.84 -2.13 0.48
N GLY A 52 -10.10 -2.51 1.51
CA GLY A 52 -10.54 -3.50 2.48
C GLY A 52 -10.62 -2.88 3.87
N PHE A 53 -11.68 -3.19 4.60
CA PHE A 53 -11.90 -2.67 5.95
C PHE A 53 -12.59 -3.71 6.82
N TYR A 54 -12.21 -3.78 8.10
CA TYR A 54 -12.92 -4.61 9.06
C TYR A 54 -14.21 -3.92 9.50
N THR A 55 -15.23 -4.72 9.76
CA THR A 55 -16.55 -4.24 10.18
C THR A 55 -16.85 -4.68 11.62
N ASP A 56 -18.03 -4.32 12.13
CA ASP A 56 -18.54 -4.81 13.41
C ASP A 56 -18.43 -6.35 13.49
N PRO A 57 -17.82 -6.92 14.56
CA PRO A 57 -17.63 -8.37 14.70
C PRO A 57 -18.88 -9.23 14.50
N LYS A 58 -20.10 -8.68 14.69
CA LYS A 58 -21.36 -9.39 14.41
C LYS A 58 -21.57 -9.77 12.94
N LEU A 59 -20.82 -9.15 12.03
CA LEU A 59 -20.82 -9.44 10.58
C LEU A 59 -19.75 -10.47 10.19
N GLY A 60 -18.95 -10.95 11.15
CA GLY A 60 -17.87 -11.92 10.97
C GLY A 60 -16.46 -11.29 11.04
N HIS A 61 -15.44 -12.15 11.06
CA HIS A 61 -14.04 -11.72 11.18
C HIS A 61 -13.37 -11.38 9.84
N ALA A 62 -14.02 -11.68 8.71
CA ALA A 62 -13.49 -11.36 7.39
C ALA A 62 -13.61 -9.85 7.09
N PRO A 63 -12.62 -9.24 6.41
CA PRO A 63 -12.72 -7.86 5.95
C PRO A 63 -13.79 -7.75 4.85
N CYS A 64 -14.48 -6.61 4.80
CA CYS A 64 -15.28 -6.24 3.63
C CYS A 64 -14.34 -5.66 2.57
N LEU A 65 -14.39 -6.19 1.35
CA LEU A 65 -13.60 -5.71 0.21
C LEU A 65 -14.47 -4.99 -0.81
N PHE A 66 -13.98 -3.85 -1.31
CA PHE A 66 -14.51 -3.14 -2.46
C PHE A 66 -13.37 -2.86 -3.45
N THR A 67 -13.20 -3.77 -4.41
CA THR A 67 -12.27 -3.69 -5.54
C THR A 67 -12.99 -3.22 -6.79
N SER A 68 -12.25 -2.65 -7.74
CA SER A 68 -12.73 -2.45 -9.11
C SER A 68 -11.57 -2.26 -10.09
N THR A 69 -11.78 -2.65 -11.35
CA THR A 69 -10.88 -2.32 -12.47
C THR A 69 -11.05 -0.88 -12.99
N ILE A 70 -12.11 -0.18 -12.59
CA ILE A 70 -12.35 1.22 -12.94
C ILE A 70 -11.34 2.11 -12.20
N PRO A 71 -10.72 3.12 -12.85
CA PRO A 71 -9.84 4.06 -12.16
C PRO A 71 -10.54 4.78 -11.01
N ALA A 72 -9.88 4.90 -9.85
CA ALA A 72 -10.50 5.38 -8.61
C ALA A 72 -11.19 6.75 -8.75
N TRP A 73 -10.58 7.68 -9.48
CA TRP A 73 -11.13 9.03 -9.72
C TRP A 73 -12.45 9.03 -10.51
N ASN A 74 -12.74 7.97 -11.27
CA ASN A 74 -13.94 7.82 -12.10
C ASN A 74 -15.04 6.98 -11.40
N CYS A 75 -14.79 6.45 -10.21
CA CYS A 75 -15.74 5.59 -9.51
C CYS A 75 -16.66 6.41 -8.59
N THR A 76 -17.85 6.77 -9.08
CA THR A 76 -18.85 7.49 -8.25
C THR A 76 -19.32 6.67 -7.03
N ASN A 77 -19.31 5.34 -7.13
CA ASN A 77 -19.66 4.47 -6.00
C ASN A 77 -18.62 4.51 -4.89
N LEU A 78 -17.33 4.66 -5.22
CA LEU A 78 -16.28 4.91 -4.23
C LEU A 78 -16.56 6.17 -3.41
N GLN A 79 -16.92 7.27 -4.06
CA GLN A 79 -17.25 8.52 -3.37
C GLN A 79 -18.44 8.36 -2.40
N ARG A 80 -19.48 7.65 -2.84
CA ARG A 80 -20.69 7.38 -2.03
C ARG A 80 -20.37 6.51 -0.82
N ILE A 81 -19.75 5.35 -1.04
CA ILE A 81 -19.40 4.37 0.01
C ILE A 81 -18.45 5.02 1.02
N ALA A 82 -17.38 5.67 0.55
CA ALA A 82 -16.37 6.22 1.45
C ALA A 82 -16.90 7.35 2.36
N SER A 83 -17.97 8.04 1.96
CA SER A 83 -18.64 9.07 2.78
C SER A 83 -19.57 8.51 3.88
N LYS A 84 -19.82 7.19 3.90
CA LYS A 84 -20.76 6.52 4.81
C LYS A 84 -20.21 5.28 5.52
N THR A 85 -19.00 4.85 5.17
CA THR A 85 -18.31 3.73 5.80
C THR A 85 -17.22 4.25 6.72
N ALA A 86 -17.20 3.77 7.96
CA ALA A 86 -16.11 3.97 8.90
C ALA A 86 -15.52 2.62 9.33
N SER A 87 -14.26 2.61 9.78
CA SER A 87 -13.61 1.44 10.36
C SER A 87 -12.37 1.84 11.16
N GLN A 88 -11.99 1.02 12.14
CA GLN A 88 -10.75 1.18 12.88
C GLN A 88 -9.50 0.62 12.15
N LEU A 89 -9.67 -0.10 11.04
CA LEU A 89 -8.57 -0.74 10.31
C LEU A 89 -8.91 -0.86 8.83
N ILE A 90 -8.17 -0.09 8.01
CA ILE A 90 -8.45 0.14 6.60
C ILE A 90 -7.18 -0.07 5.79
N PHE A 91 -7.26 -0.88 4.74
CA PHE A 91 -6.28 -1.02 3.68
C PHE A 91 -6.87 -0.39 2.41
N ALA A 92 -6.12 0.47 1.73
CA ALA A 92 -6.51 1.05 0.44
C ALA A 92 -5.35 1.00 -0.55
N HIS A 93 -5.64 0.64 -1.81
CA HIS A 93 -4.64 0.39 -2.83
C HIS A 93 -5.10 0.89 -4.20
N VAL A 94 -4.17 1.42 -4.99
CA VAL A 94 -4.41 1.86 -6.38
C VAL A 94 -3.40 1.21 -7.31
N ARG A 95 -3.88 0.53 -8.36
CA ARG A 95 -3.10 -0.38 -9.20
C ARG A 95 -2.54 0.32 -10.45
N ALA A 96 -1.29 0.00 -10.76
CA ALA A 96 -0.68 0.29 -12.06
C ALA A 96 0.05 -0.97 -12.53
N THR A 97 -0.48 -1.60 -13.57
CA THR A 97 -0.20 -2.96 -14.04
C THR A 97 1.28 -3.16 -14.33
N THR A 98 1.80 -4.21 -13.70
CA THR A 98 3.09 -4.85 -14.01
C THR A 98 2.87 -6.27 -14.47
N GLU A 99 2.00 -7.01 -13.79
CA GLU A 99 1.64 -8.40 -14.03
C GLU A 99 0.12 -8.61 -13.98
N GLY A 100 -0.34 -9.68 -14.64
CA GLY A 100 -1.75 -10.06 -14.73
C GLY A 100 -2.58 -9.21 -15.70
N SER A 101 -3.77 -9.69 -16.04
CA SER A 101 -4.75 -8.97 -16.85
C SER A 101 -5.41 -7.82 -16.06
N LEU A 102 -6.22 -7.00 -16.74
CA LEU A 102 -7.17 -6.11 -16.07
C LEU A 102 -8.38 -6.96 -15.62
N SER A 103 -8.32 -7.49 -14.39
CA SER A 103 -9.42 -8.16 -13.69
C SER A 103 -9.47 -7.67 -12.25
N GLU A 104 -10.64 -7.78 -11.61
CA GLU A 104 -10.82 -7.43 -10.19
C GLU A 104 -10.07 -8.41 -9.28
N ASP A 105 -9.88 -9.67 -9.72
CA ASP A 105 -9.04 -10.68 -9.05
C ASP A 105 -7.54 -10.31 -9.02
N ASN A 106 -7.13 -9.29 -9.79
CA ASN A 106 -5.76 -8.76 -9.78
C ASN A 106 -5.66 -7.43 -9.00
N CYS A 107 -6.75 -6.95 -8.39
CA CYS A 107 -6.80 -5.74 -7.60
C CYS A 107 -6.64 -6.05 -6.10
N HIS A 108 -5.64 -5.44 -5.48
CA HIS A 108 -5.44 -5.49 -4.04
C HIS A 108 -6.54 -4.71 -3.30
N PRO A 109 -6.83 -5.04 -2.03
CA PRO A 109 -6.23 -6.12 -1.25
C PRO A 109 -6.82 -7.50 -1.57
N PHE A 110 -6.04 -8.55 -1.32
CA PHE A 110 -6.53 -9.94 -1.29
C PHE A 110 -6.95 -10.31 0.14
N CYS A 111 -7.78 -11.34 0.32
CA CYS A 111 -8.15 -11.83 1.65
C CYS A 111 -8.27 -13.37 1.72
N HIS A 112 -8.05 -13.93 2.90
CA HIS A 112 -8.37 -15.31 3.25
C HIS A 112 -8.82 -15.38 4.72
N GLY A 113 -10.08 -15.74 4.96
CA GLY A 113 -10.65 -15.67 6.32
C GLY A 113 -10.54 -14.26 6.90
N SER A 114 -9.92 -14.13 8.08
CA SER A 114 -9.65 -12.82 8.70
C SER A 114 -8.37 -12.14 8.20
N LEU A 115 -7.57 -12.78 7.34
CA LEU A 115 -6.33 -12.21 6.81
C LEU A 115 -6.60 -11.33 5.59
N MET A 116 -5.92 -10.18 5.52
CA MET A 116 -5.95 -9.25 4.39
C MET A 116 -4.54 -8.87 3.96
N TRP A 117 -4.28 -8.79 2.64
CA TRP A 117 -2.94 -8.64 2.06
C TRP A 117 -2.86 -7.59 0.95
N MET A 118 -1.77 -6.82 0.94
CA MET A 118 -1.39 -5.90 -0.13
C MET A 118 0.08 -6.05 -0.51
N HIS A 119 0.41 -5.72 -1.76
CA HIS A 119 1.78 -5.61 -2.24
C HIS A 119 1.97 -4.35 -3.10
N ASN A 120 3.07 -3.62 -2.85
CA ASN A 120 3.60 -2.61 -3.76
C ASN A 120 5.04 -2.98 -4.12
N GLY A 121 5.24 -3.40 -5.38
CA GLY A 121 6.53 -3.91 -5.82
C GLY A 121 6.37 -4.96 -6.91
N GLY A 122 7.27 -5.93 -6.91
CA GLY A 122 7.28 -7.05 -7.85
C GLY A 122 8.33 -8.09 -7.47
N LEU A 123 8.05 -9.36 -7.74
CA LEU A 123 8.99 -10.47 -7.54
C LEU A 123 9.98 -10.54 -8.72
N GLY A 124 11.27 -10.55 -8.40
CA GLY A 124 12.35 -10.70 -9.38
C GLY A 124 12.28 -12.07 -10.08
N GLY A 125 12.63 -12.12 -11.36
CA GLY A 125 12.64 -13.36 -12.13
C GLY A 125 11.29 -14.11 -12.20
N TRP A 126 10.15 -13.43 -12.03
CA TRP A 126 8.82 -14.04 -11.87
C TRP A 126 8.51 -15.21 -12.83
N LYS A 127 8.79 -15.04 -14.13
CA LYS A 127 8.68 -16.05 -15.20
C LYS A 127 9.35 -17.40 -14.87
N TYR A 128 10.43 -17.41 -14.10
CA TYR A 128 11.26 -18.59 -13.77
C TYR A 128 10.99 -19.16 -12.38
N ILE A 129 10.35 -18.40 -11.49
CA ILE A 129 10.00 -18.88 -10.14
C ILE A 129 8.54 -19.34 -10.05
N LYS A 130 7.61 -18.77 -10.85
CA LYS A 130 6.16 -19.07 -10.75
C LYS A 130 5.83 -20.56 -10.73
N ARG A 131 6.45 -21.36 -11.63
CA ARG A 131 6.23 -22.82 -11.68
C ARG A 131 6.69 -23.52 -10.41
N ARG A 132 7.90 -23.19 -9.91
CA ARG A 132 8.50 -23.82 -8.72
C ARG A 132 7.81 -23.39 -7.43
N LEU A 133 7.42 -22.11 -7.34
CA LEU A 133 6.57 -21.60 -6.27
C LEU A 133 5.26 -22.40 -6.23
N GLY A 134 4.57 -22.53 -7.37
CA GLY A 134 3.34 -23.33 -7.46
C GLY A 134 3.52 -24.78 -7.03
N SER A 135 4.63 -25.44 -7.41
CA SER A 135 4.96 -26.80 -6.98
C SER A 135 5.38 -26.92 -5.50
N ARG A 136 5.65 -25.81 -4.79
CA ARG A 136 6.01 -25.78 -3.36
C ARG A 136 4.78 -25.59 -2.47
N LEU A 137 3.71 -24.96 -2.97
CA LEU A 137 2.45 -24.77 -2.25
C LEU A 137 1.72 -26.12 -2.05
N ALA A 138 1.02 -26.27 -0.92
CA ALA A 138 0.00 -27.30 -0.80
C ALA A 138 -1.20 -27.00 -1.73
N ASP A 139 -1.87 -28.06 -2.22
CA ASP A 139 -2.97 -27.98 -3.20
C ASP A 139 -4.04 -26.93 -2.82
N LYS A 140 -4.38 -26.84 -1.53
CA LYS A 140 -5.34 -25.85 -0.99
C LYS A 140 -4.96 -24.41 -1.35
N TRP A 141 -3.69 -24.04 -1.18
CA TRP A 141 -3.19 -22.68 -1.42
C TRP A 141 -2.92 -22.45 -2.91
N TYR A 142 -2.50 -23.48 -3.65
CA TYR A 142 -2.38 -23.43 -5.11
C TYR A 142 -3.74 -23.16 -5.78
N LEU A 143 -4.78 -23.91 -5.38
CA LEU A 143 -6.14 -23.80 -5.92
C LEU A 143 -6.90 -22.56 -5.41
N GLY A 144 -6.42 -21.93 -4.33
CA GLY A 144 -6.97 -20.69 -3.79
C GLY A 144 -6.69 -19.46 -4.66
N VAL A 145 -5.63 -19.47 -5.46
CA VAL A 145 -5.26 -18.37 -6.36
C VAL A 145 -6.27 -18.25 -7.51
N GLN A 146 -6.90 -17.09 -7.64
CA GLN A 146 -7.88 -16.77 -8.69
C GLN A 146 -7.27 -15.92 -9.81
N GLY A 147 -6.42 -14.96 -9.45
CA GLY A 147 -5.76 -14.04 -10.38
C GLY A 147 -4.43 -14.53 -10.95
N GLY A 148 -3.73 -13.61 -11.61
CA GLY A 148 -2.50 -13.86 -12.34
C GLY A 148 -1.23 -13.27 -11.70
N THR A 149 -1.38 -12.39 -10.72
CA THR A 149 -0.28 -11.55 -10.20
C THR A 149 0.69 -12.29 -9.30
N ASP A 150 1.98 -11.97 -9.42
CA ASP A 150 3.03 -12.37 -8.46
C ASP A 150 2.67 -12.10 -6.99
N SER A 151 1.89 -11.04 -6.78
CA SER A 151 1.46 -10.49 -5.50
C SER A 151 0.47 -11.39 -4.76
N GLU A 152 -0.43 -12.06 -5.51
CA GLU A 152 -1.38 -13.03 -4.99
C GLU A 152 -0.72 -14.38 -4.74
N TRP A 153 0.18 -14.81 -5.64
CA TRP A 153 1.00 -16.00 -5.42
C TRP A 153 1.93 -15.86 -4.20
N ALA A 154 2.41 -14.64 -3.91
CA ALA A 154 3.12 -14.33 -2.67
C ALA A 154 2.21 -14.41 -1.42
N PHE A 155 0.93 -14.06 -1.54
CA PHE A 155 -0.05 -14.24 -0.45
C PHE A 155 -0.37 -15.73 -0.23
N ALA A 156 -0.57 -16.51 -1.30
CA ALA A 156 -0.74 -17.96 -1.20
C ALA A 156 0.47 -18.64 -0.52
N LEU A 157 1.69 -18.19 -0.84
CA LEU A 157 2.92 -18.62 -0.15
C LEU A 157 2.96 -18.21 1.33
N PHE A 158 2.44 -17.04 1.68
CA PHE A 158 2.33 -16.62 3.08
C PHE A 158 1.34 -17.50 3.88
N LEU A 159 0.21 -17.88 3.28
CA LEU A 159 -0.78 -18.79 3.88
C LEU A 159 -0.22 -20.21 4.05
N ASP A 160 0.43 -20.75 3.02
CA ASP A 160 1.18 -22.02 3.08
C ASP A 160 2.29 -21.99 4.15
N THR A 161 2.98 -20.86 4.28
CA THR A 161 4.01 -20.66 5.31
C THR A 161 3.44 -20.64 6.73
N LEU A 162 2.26 -20.04 6.95
CA LEU A 162 1.54 -20.09 8.23
C LEU A 162 1.14 -21.53 8.58
N GLU A 163 0.55 -22.26 7.63
CA GLU A 163 0.11 -23.65 7.83
C GLU A 163 1.31 -24.56 8.17
N ARG A 164 2.43 -24.43 7.45
CA ARG A 164 3.69 -25.14 7.76
C ARG A 164 4.37 -24.70 9.07
N MET A 165 3.97 -23.57 9.65
CA MET A 165 4.35 -23.18 11.00
C MET A 165 3.44 -23.79 12.09
N GLY A 166 2.47 -24.62 11.71
CA GLY A 166 1.47 -25.22 12.61
C GLY A 166 0.30 -24.29 12.91
N ILE A 167 0.13 -23.20 12.16
CA ILE A 167 -0.90 -22.18 12.38
C ILE A 167 -1.91 -22.27 11.25
N ASN A 168 -3.08 -22.86 11.50
CA ASN A 168 -4.15 -22.96 10.49
C ASN A 168 -4.67 -21.55 10.11
N PRO A 169 -4.51 -21.09 8.85
CA PRO A 169 -4.98 -19.77 8.43
C PRO A 169 -6.52 -19.61 8.44
N ASP A 170 -7.27 -20.72 8.52
CA ASP A 170 -8.73 -20.70 8.63
C ASP A 170 -9.22 -20.44 10.06
N SER A 171 -8.34 -20.51 11.08
CA SER A 171 -8.74 -20.61 12.49
C SER A 171 -9.35 -19.35 13.12
N GLN A 172 -9.39 -18.22 12.39
CA GLN A 172 -10.02 -16.94 12.76
C GLN A 172 -9.99 -16.61 14.28
N PRO A 173 -8.81 -16.61 14.93
CA PRO A 173 -8.70 -16.41 16.37
C PRO A 173 -9.23 -15.03 16.80
N ALA A 174 -10.01 -14.98 17.89
CA ALA A 174 -10.68 -13.77 18.37
C ALA A 174 -9.72 -12.59 18.66
N HIS A 175 -8.49 -12.89 19.08
CA HIS A 175 -7.43 -11.91 19.38
C HIS A 175 -6.42 -11.75 18.23
N GLY A 176 -6.70 -12.30 17.05
CA GLY A 176 -5.75 -12.38 15.93
C GLY A 176 -4.73 -13.51 16.09
N PHE A 177 -3.91 -13.72 15.07
CA PHE A 177 -2.82 -14.70 15.07
C PHE A 177 -1.62 -14.23 15.92
N GLY A 178 -1.58 -12.93 16.21
CA GLY A 178 -0.55 -12.28 17.02
C GLY A 178 0.63 -11.76 16.19
N PRO A 179 1.20 -10.60 16.55
CA PRO A 179 2.17 -9.89 15.73
C PRO A 179 3.45 -10.71 15.46
N THR A 180 3.95 -11.42 16.47
CA THR A 180 5.16 -12.26 16.36
C THR A 180 4.97 -13.45 15.40
N VAL A 181 3.75 -14.00 15.29
CA VAL A 181 3.43 -15.10 14.35
C VAL A 181 3.43 -14.57 12.92
N LEU A 182 2.66 -13.51 12.65
CA LEU A 182 2.58 -12.88 11.32
C LEU A 182 3.96 -12.39 10.85
N ARG A 183 4.76 -11.80 11.75
CA ARG A 183 6.12 -11.34 11.43
C ARG A 183 7.06 -12.51 11.08
N LYS A 184 7.00 -13.63 11.82
CA LYS A 184 7.78 -14.84 11.51
C LYS A 184 7.38 -15.46 10.17
N ALA A 185 6.07 -15.52 9.87
CA ALA A 185 5.57 -16.01 8.58
C ALA A 185 6.01 -15.11 7.42
N MET A 186 5.93 -13.78 7.59
CA MET A 186 6.40 -12.81 6.59
C MET A 186 7.89 -12.97 6.28
N LEU A 187 8.74 -13.10 7.31
CA LEU A 187 10.18 -13.31 7.14
C LEU A 187 10.50 -14.63 6.39
N LYS A 188 9.80 -15.72 6.73
CA LYS A 188 9.94 -17.02 6.03
C LYS A 188 9.43 -16.96 4.57
N THR A 189 8.38 -16.17 4.32
CA THR A 189 7.85 -15.94 2.96
C THR A 189 8.90 -15.23 2.10
N ILE A 190 9.51 -14.15 2.61
CA ILE A 190 10.59 -13.42 1.93
C ILE A 190 11.81 -14.32 1.69
N ALA A 191 12.23 -15.09 2.70
CA ALA A 191 13.33 -16.04 2.55
C ALA A 191 13.05 -17.08 1.44
N THR A 192 11.84 -17.65 1.41
CA THR A 192 11.43 -18.60 0.36
C THR A 192 11.41 -17.98 -1.04
N ILE A 193 10.97 -16.71 -1.17
CA ILE A 193 11.01 -15.99 -2.45
C ILE A 193 12.47 -15.81 -2.91
N ASN A 194 13.37 -15.42 -2.00
CA ASN A 194 14.79 -15.29 -2.30
C ASN A 194 15.44 -16.63 -2.71
N GLU A 195 15.14 -17.72 -2.00
CA GLU A 195 15.61 -19.09 -2.35
C GLU A 195 15.24 -19.45 -3.80
N LEU A 196 13.97 -19.29 -4.18
CA LEU A 196 13.48 -19.61 -5.52
C LEU A 196 14.17 -18.78 -6.62
N ILE A 197 14.54 -17.54 -6.31
CA ILE A 197 15.26 -16.62 -7.21
C ILE A 197 16.75 -16.99 -7.31
N ASP A 198 17.39 -17.34 -6.19
CA ASP A 198 18.79 -17.77 -6.14
C ASP A 198 19.03 -19.07 -6.93
N GLU A 199 18.02 -19.95 -6.97
CA GLU A 199 18.02 -21.16 -7.79
C GLU A 199 17.81 -20.90 -9.32
N ILE A 200 17.69 -19.65 -9.81
CA ILE A 200 17.63 -19.40 -11.26
C ILE A 200 19.06 -19.55 -11.84
N PRO A 201 19.29 -20.39 -12.86
CA PRO A 201 20.64 -20.59 -13.41
C PRO A 201 21.28 -19.30 -13.92
N ILE A 202 22.53 -19.05 -13.53
CA ILE A 202 23.31 -17.86 -13.91
C ILE A 202 23.38 -17.70 -15.45
N SER A 203 23.52 -18.82 -16.18
CA SER A 203 23.50 -18.84 -17.65
C SER A 203 22.18 -18.30 -18.22
N THR A 204 21.05 -18.64 -17.61
CA THR A 204 19.71 -18.15 -18.00
C THR A 204 19.55 -16.66 -17.66
N ILE A 205 20.03 -16.23 -16.49
CA ILE A 205 20.05 -14.81 -16.08
C ILE A 205 20.83 -13.96 -17.09
N GLN A 206 22.01 -14.42 -17.49
CA GLN A 206 22.87 -13.73 -18.45
C GLN A 206 22.30 -13.76 -19.87
N ALA A 207 21.78 -14.90 -20.33
CA ALA A 207 21.28 -15.06 -21.70
C ALA A 207 20.01 -14.25 -21.99
N GLU A 208 19.08 -14.16 -21.03
CA GLU A 208 17.81 -13.43 -21.17
C GLU A 208 17.81 -12.07 -20.44
N ASN A 209 18.95 -11.63 -19.88
CA ASN A 209 19.11 -10.39 -19.11
C ASN A 209 18.04 -10.22 -18.01
N ILE A 210 17.88 -11.27 -17.20
CA ILE A 210 16.78 -11.37 -16.22
C ILE A 210 17.09 -10.52 -14.99
N ASP A 211 16.17 -9.61 -14.66
CA ASP A 211 16.23 -8.87 -13.41
C ASP A 211 15.67 -9.70 -12.25
N THR A 212 16.57 -10.15 -11.38
CA THR A 212 16.28 -11.01 -10.21
C THR A 212 15.97 -10.23 -8.94
N ARG A 213 16.03 -8.89 -8.97
CA ARG A 213 15.76 -8.06 -7.79
C ARG A 213 14.26 -7.92 -7.55
N SER A 214 13.83 -8.31 -6.36
CA SER A 214 12.47 -8.12 -5.88
C SER A 214 12.35 -6.82 -5.08
N LEU A 215 11.26 -6.08 -5.30
CA LEU A 215 10.79 -5.02 -4.40
C LEU A 215 9.59 -5.60 -3.66
N LEU A 216 9.66 -5.76 -2.35
CA LEU A 216 8.63 -6.48 -1.57
C LEU A 216 8.09 -5.59 -0.45
N ASN A 217 7.40 -4.50 -0.80
CA ASN A 217 6.61 -3.76 0.20
C ASN A 217 5.26 -4.45 0.36
N PHE A 218 5.23 -5.50 1.18
CA PHE A 218 4.03 -6.21 1.58
C PHE A 218 3.35 -5.51 2.75
N ALA A 219 2.03 -5.65 2.87
CA ALA A 219 1.29 -5.34 4.08
C ALA A 219 0.27 -6.45 4.34
N VAL A 220 0.26 -7.01 5.55
CA VAL A 220 -0.69 -8.05 5.97
C VAL A 220 -1.31 -7.70 7.32
N THR A 221 -2.57 -8.04 7.51
CA THR A 221 -3.26 -7.90 8.79
C THR A 221 -4.24 -9.05 9.05
N ASP A 222 -4.51 -9.32 10.33
CA ASP A 222 -5.48 -10.29 10.84
C ASP A 222 -6.71 -9.63 11.50
N GLY A 223 -6.87 -8.32 11.34
CA GLY A 223 -7.90 -7.51 12.01
C GLY A 223 -7.45 -6.90 13.34
N LYS A 224 -6.31 -7.31 13.91
CA LYS A 224 -5.80 -6.84 15.21
C LYS A 224 -4.38 -6.29 15.13
N SER A 225 -3.53 -6.95 14.36
CA SER A 225 -2.12 -6.64 14.12
C SER A 225 -1.89 -6.32 12.65
N VAL A 226 -0.95 -5.44 12.35
CA VAL A 226 -0.50 -5.18 10.97
C VAL A 226 1.01 -5.40 10.87
N ILE A 227 1.45 -6.11 9.83
CA ILE A 227 2.85 -6.25 9.46
C ILE A 227 3.05 -5.64 8.07
N CYS A 228 3.92 -4.63 7.97
CA CYS A 228 4.34 -4.03 6.70
C CYS A 228 5.84 -4.24 6.50
N THR A 229 6.29 -4.49 5.27
CA THR A 229 7.72 -4.55 4.93
C THR A 229 8.12 -3.38 4.06
N ARG A 230 9.36 -2.91 4.21
CA ARG A 230 10.06 -2.11 3.19
C ARG A 230 11.32 -2.86 2.81
N TYR A 231 11.31 -3.55 1.67
CA TYR A 231 12.32 -4.56 1.35
C TYR A 231 12.77 -4.57 -0.12
N ILE A 232 14.05 -4.82 -0.33
CA ILE A 232 14.66 -5.10 -1.62
C ILE A 232 15.70 -6.23 -1.51
N SER A 233 15.65 -7.18 -2.46
CA SER A 233 16.63 -8.27 -2.56
C SER A 233 17.91 -7.82 -3.29
N SER A 234 18.51 -6.72 -2.81
CA SER A 234 19.75 -6.13 -3.31
C SER A 234 20.51 -5.47 -2.16
N ALA A 235 21.83 -5.64 -2.10
CA ALA A 235 22.66 -4.94 -1.12
C ALA A 235 22.93 -3.48 -1.53
N THR A 236 22.92 -3.17 -2.84
CA THR A 236 23.35 -1.88 -3.40
C THR A 236 22.21 -0.96 -3.81
N ASP A 237 20.99 -1.48 -3.98
CA ASP A 237 19.82 -0.70 -4.38
C ASP A 237 18.92 -0.32 -3.18
N GLU A 238 18.16 0.77 -3.33
CA GLU A 238 17.13 1.22 -2.37
C GLU A 238 15.79 0.52 -2.61
N ALA A 239 15.07 0.23 -1.51
CA ALA A 239 13.71 -0.29 -1.58
C ALA A 239 12.68 0.81 -1.96
N ALA A 240 11.51 0.37 -2.43
CA ALA A 240 10.37 1.22 -2.70
C ALA A 240 9.96 2.04 -1.47
N SER A 241 9.46 3.26 -1.68
CA SER A 241 9.14 4.18 -0.61
C SER A 241 8.06 3.63 0.32
N LEU A 242 8.25 3.88 1.62
CA LEU A 242 7.28 3.56 2.65
C LEU A 242 7.51 4.49 3.84
N TYR A 243 6.44 5.16 4.25
CA TYR A 243 6.40 6.11 5.33
C TYR A 243 5.38 5.65 6.37
N TYR A 244 5.58 6.03 7.63
CA TYR A 244 4.53 5.92 8.64
C TYR A 244 4.36 7.22 9.41
N SER A 245 3.15 7.43 9.93
CA SER A 245 2.83 8.50 10.86
C SER A 245 2.02 7.92 12.01
N SER A 246 2.08 8.55 13.17
CA SER A 246 1.35 8.14 14.37
C SER A 246 0.88 9.37 15.14
N GLY A 247 -0.16 9.27 15.93
CA GLY A 247 -0.65 10.44 16.68
C GLY A 247 -1.98 10.20 17.37
N THR A 248 -2.53 11.26 17.94
CA THR A 248 -3.81 11.26 18.66
C THR A 248 -4.99 11.48 17.72
N GLU A 249 -4.85 12.34 16.71
CA GLU A 249 -5.96 12.68 15.80
C GLU A 249 -5.49 12.83 14.34
N TRP A 250 -6.38 12.46 13.40
CA TRP A 250 -6.24 12.72 11.97
C TRP A 250 -7.39 13.62 11.51
N GLY A 251 -7.09 14.90 11.36
CA GLY A 251 -8.08 15.95 11.12
C GLY A 251 -7.49 17.11 10.31
N THR A 252 -8.36 18.04 9.92
CA THR A 252 -7.98 19.29 9.24
C THR A 252 -7.73 20.38 10.26
N ARG A 253 -6.73 21.24 10.01
CA ARG A 253 -6.39 22.34 10.92
C ARG A 253 -7.56 23.32 11.13
N THR A 254 -8.45 23.45 10.16
CA THR A 254 -9.72 24.16 10.34
C THR A 254 -10.89 23.18 10.22
N SER A 255 -11.94 23.36 11.04
CA SER A 255 -13.18 22.58 10.95
C SER A 255 -14.06 22.97 9.76
N ALA A 256 -13.53 23.70 8.77
CA ALA A 256 -14.26 24.11 7.58
C ALA A 256 -14.41 22.92 6.62
N ALA A 257 -15.63 22.67 6.13
CA ALA A 257 -15.94 21.52 5.26
C ALA A 257 -15.18 21.51 3.91
N THR A 258 -14.60 22.65 3.51
CA THR A 258 -13.76 22.79 2.32
C THR A 258 -12.27 22.58 2.58
N ASP A 259 -11.84 22.50 3.85
CA ASP A 259 -10.43 22.27 4.19
C ASP A 259 -10.04 20.83 3.85
N ARG A 260 -8.96 20.70 3.09
CA ARG A 260 -8.37 19.43 2.66
C ARG A 260 -6.96 19.23 3.23
N ASN A 261 -6.47 20.20 4.02
CA ASN A 261 -5.16 20.16 4.66
C ASN A 261 -5.27 19.35 5.96
N TYR A 262 -5.33 18.04 5.79
CA TYR A 262 -5.23 17.09 6.90
C TYR A 262 -3.83 17.15 7.51
N GLN A 263 -3.74 16.88 8.81
CA GLN A 263 -2.51 16.73 9.55
C GLN A 263 -2.65 15.60 10.57
N MET A 264 -1.51 15.04 10.98
CA MET A 264 -1.43 14.14 12.14
C MET A 264 -1.17 14.98 13.38
N GLU A 265 -2.10 15.02 14.32
CA GLU A 265 -1.90 15.70 15.59
C GLU A 265 -1.29 14.76 16.63
N ARG A 266 -0.47 15.33 17.52
CA ARG A 266 0.25 14.63 18.58
C ARG A 266 0.07 15.41 19.88
N GLN A 267 -1.15 15.41 20.41
CA GLN A 267 -1.51 16.26 21.56
C GLN A 267 -0.93 15.72 22.88
N ASP A 268 -0.61 14.42 22.95
CA ASP A 268 0.06 13.79 24.09
C ASP A 268 1.18 12.81 23.65
N LYS A 269 1.62 11.93 24.55
CA LYS A 269 2.66 10.90 24.29
C LYS A 269 2.10 9.58 23.76
N GLY A 270 0.79 9.48 23.60
CA GLY A 270 0.10 8.34 23.03
C GLY A 270 0.19 8.31 21.51
N ALA A 271 -0.25 7.18 20.97
CA ALA A 271 -0.64 7.06 19.57
C ALA A 271 -1.96 6.30 19.58
N ASP A 272 -3.03 6.95 19.15
CA ASP A 272 -4.35 6.36 18.91
C ASP A 272 -4.49 5.94 17.44
N ILE A 273 -3.83 6.68 16.54
CA ILE A 273 -3.84 6.46 15.10
C ILE A 273 -2.43 6.11 14.63
N VAL A 274 -2.35 5.15 13.71
CA VAL A 274 -1.17 4.86 12.90
C VAL A 274 -1.56 4.82 11.42
N LEU A 275 -0.82 5.58 10.61
CA LEU A 275 -0.87 5.53 9.15
C LEU A 275 0.42 4.90 8.61
N VAL A 276 0.32 4.09 7.57
CA VAL A 276 1.47 3.65 6.76
C VAL A 276 1.14 3.85 5.29
N ALA A 277 1.96 4.57 4.55
CA ALA A 277 1.66 4.95 3.17
C ALA A 277 2.88 4.83 2.25
N SER A 278 2.64 4.50 0.99
CA SER A 278 3.67 4.48 -0.06
C SER A 278 4.18 5.89 -0.42
N GLU A 279 3.30 6.90 -0.36
CA GLU A 279 3.63 8.33 -0.40
C GLU A 279 2.84 9.04 0.73
N PRO A 280 3.39 10.07 1.40
CA PRO A 280 2.67 10.84 2.41
C PRO A 280 1.35 11.41 1.90
N LEU A 281 0.30 11.42 2.73
CA LEU A 281 -1.02 11.98 2.36
C LEU A 281 -1.08 13.51 2.42
N THR A 282 -0.03 14.15 2.93
CA THR A 282 0.06 15.57 3.28
C THR A 282 1.44 16.13 2.88
N PHE A 283 1.59 17.46 2.85
CA PHE A 283 2.84 18.10 2.40
C PHE A 283 3.83 18.36 3.55
N GLU A 284 3.36 18.34 4.79
CA GLU A 284 4.14 18.46 6.03
C GLU A 284 4.91 17.16 6.29
N ARG A 285 6.01 16.97 5.55
CA ARG A 285 6.86 15.77 5.60
C ARG A 285 7.43 15.46 6.99
N GLU A 286 7.60 16.48 7.82
CA GLU A 286 8.02 16.35 9.23
C GLU A 286 7.08 15.48 10.08
N ASN A 287 5.81 15.35 9.69
CA ASN A 287 4.84 14.48 10.36
C ASN A 287 4.97 13.00 9.95
N TRP A 288 5.83 12.67 8.97
CA TRP A 288 6.01 11.35 8.39
C TRP A 288 7.43 10.82 8.61
N VAL A 289 7.53 9.62 9.17
CA VAL A 289 8.80 8.93 9.42
C VAL A 289 9.09 7.96 8.28
N ASN A 290 10.31 8.05 7.72
CA ASN A 290 10.83 7.10 6.74
C ASN A 290 10.98 5.70 7.37
N VAL A 291 10.33 4.68 6.81
CA VAL A 291 10.69 3.29 7.13
C VAL A 291 12.08 3.00 6.51
N PRO A 292 13.07 2.46 7.25
CA PRO A 292 14.38 2.13 6.68
C PRO A 292 14.30 1.01 5.65
N THR A 293 15.29 0.92 4.76
CA THR A 293 15.38 -0.17 3.78
C THR A 293 15.71 -1.49 4.48
N ASN A 294 15.10 -2.58 3.99
CA ASN A 294 15.16 -3.93 4.56
C ASN A 294 14.74 -3.92 6.04
N SER A 295 13.55 -3.41 6.29
CA SER A 295 12.92 -3.38 7.62
C SER A 295 11.47 -3.87 7.58
N ILE A 296 11.02 -4.38 8.72
CA ILE A 296 9.67 -4.86 8.97
C ILE A 296 9.03 -4.00 10.07
N LEU A 297 7.95 -3.32 9.72
CA LEU A 297 7.13 -2.50 10.60
C LEU A 297 5.98 -3.37 11.14
N THR A 298 5.75 -3.29 12.45
CA THR A 298 4.69 -4.00 13.17
C THR A 298 3.82 -2.98 13.87
N ILE A 299 2.50 -3.09 13.71
CA ILE A 299 1.49 -2.34 14.47
C ILE A 299 0.68 -3.35 15.28
N HIS A 300 0.62 -3.18 16.60
CA HIS A 300 -0.26 -3.96 17.47
C HIS A 300 -0.61 -3.10 18.69
N ASN A 301 -1.89 -3.04 19.06
CA ASN A 301 -2.41 -2.16 20.13
C ASN A 301 -1.84 -0.73 20.03
N GLN A 302 -1.96 -0.17 18.82
CA GLN A 302 -1.49 1.16 18.38
C GLN A 302 0.02 1.44 18.58
N THR A 303 0.78 0.47 19.10
CA THR A 303 2.23 0.52 19.22
C THR A 303 2.86 0.19 17.88
N VAL A 304 3.72 1.08 17.39
CA VAL A 304 4.52 0.87 16.18
C VAL A 304 5.93 0.43 16.57
N MET A 305 6.40 -0.66 15.97
CA MET A 305 7.79 -1.09 16.05
C MET A 305 8.38 -1.29 14.67
N VAL A 306 9.67 -1.01 14.51
CA VAL A 306 10.41 -1.23 13.25
C VAL A 306 11.65 -2.06 13.56
N HIS A 307 11.78 -3.21 12.90
CA HIS A 307 12.91 -4.14 13.07
C HIS A 307 13.66 -4.30 11.74
N PRO A 308 14.99 -4.45 11.74
CA PRO A 308 15.73 -4.81 10.52
C PRO A 308 15.38 -6.24 10.08
N ILE A 309 15.26 -6.44 8.78
CA ILE A 309 15.24 -7.76 8.14
C ILE A 309 16.70 -8.14 7.91
N ILE A 310 17.24 -9.01 8.76
CA ILE A 310 18.66 -9.40 8.71
C ILE A 310 18.82 -10.59 7.77
N ASP A 311 19.27 -10.31 6.54
CA ASP A 311 19.62 -11.30 5.53
C ASP A 311 20.91 -10.89 4.78
N LYS A 312 21.25 -11.59 3.69
CA LYS A 312 22.45 -11.31 2.86
C LYS A 312 22.42 -9.95 2.15
N TYR A 313 21.30 -9.23 2.17
CA TYR A 313 21.15 -7.90 1.59
C TYR A 313 21.11 -6.79 2.64
N TYR A 314 21.12 -7.14 3.94
CA TYR A 314 21.19 -6.19 5.05
C TYR A 314 22.63 -5.72 5.30
N ASP A 315 22.80 -4.44 5.60
CA ASP A 315 24.08 -3.86 6.01
C ASP A 315 23.92 -3.21 7.39
N ARG A 316 24.91 -3.41 8.27
CA ARG A 316 24.93 -2.87 9.63
C ARG A 316 25.45 -1.44 9.71
N SER A 317 26.14 -0.96 8.67
CA SER A 317 26.71 0.38 8.64
C SER A 317 25.60 1.44 8.45
N PRO A 318 25.43 2.39 9.37
CA PRO A 318 24.48 3.49 9.19
C PRO A 318 24.88 4.44 8.05
N TYR A 319 26.12 4.34 7.55
CA TYR A 319 26.65 5.09 6.42
C TYR A 319 26.50 4.35 5.08
N HIS A 320 25.91 3.14 5.07
CA HIS A 320 25.77 2.35 3.85
C HIS A 320 24.90 3.07 2.80
N ALA A 321 25.51 3.39 1.66
CA ALA A 321 24.87 4.17 0.61
C ALA A 321 24.30 3.27 -0.48
N ARG A 322 22.96 3.23 -0.55
CA ARG A 322 22.22 2.56 -1.63
C ARG A 322 21.81 3.53 -2.74
N SER A 323 21.65 2.98 -3.95
CA SER A 323 21.22 3.67 -5.17
C SER A 323 19.71 3.63 -5.36
N SER A 324 19.10 4.77 -5.68
CA SER A 324 17.68 4.87 -6.06
C SER A 324 17.41 4.52 -7.52
N ALA A 325 18.45 4.26 -8.32
CA ALA A 325 18.29 4.09 -9.77
C ALA A 325 17.36 2.92 -10.11
N PHE A 326 17.53 1.77 -9.44
CA PHE A 326 16.70 0.59 -9.71
C PHE A 326 15.21 0.86 -9.49
N VAL A 327 14.83 1.34 -8.31
CA VAL A 327 13.44 1.65 -7.95
C VAL A 327 12.83 2.70 -8.89
N GLN A 328 13.62 3.69 -9.34
CA GLN A 328 13.23 4.65 -10.36
C GLN A 328 12.95 4.00 -11.73
N THR A 329 13.77 3.05 -12.19
CA THR A 329 13.50 2.32 -13.44
C THR A 329 12.22 1.48 -13.41
N LYS A 330 11.73 1.12 -12.22
CA LYS A 330 10.41 0.47 -12.03
C LYS A 330 9.25 1.47 -11.96
N GLY A 331 9.52 2.78 -12.01
CA GLY A 331 8.50 3.82 -11.83
C GLY A 331 7.98 3.89 -10.39
N LEU A 332 8.87 3.66 -9.43
CA LEU A 332 8.71 3.89 -7.99
C LEU A 332 9.76 4.93 -7.54
N MET A 333 9.69 5.36 -6.28
CA MET A 333 10.76 6.14 -5.66
C MET A 333 11.29 5.43 -4.42
N ALA A 334 12.52 5.78 -4.03
CA ALA A 334 13.05 5.50 -2.71
C ALA A 334 12.51 6.54 -1.71
N ASN A 335 12.60 6.27 -0.41
CA ASN A 335 12.45 7.33 0.58
C ASN A 335 13.53 8.40 0.37
N GLU A 336 13.17 9.66 0.54
CA GLU A 336 14.12 10.76 0.45
C GLU A 336 15.14 10.64 1.58
N LYS A 337 16.43 10.67 1.22
CA LYS A 337 17.50 10.86 2.20
C LYS A 337 17.33 12.29 2.73
N ILE A 338 17.09 12.44 4.03
CA ILE A 338 17.24 13.73 4.70
C ILE A 338 18.72 14.06 4.56
N SER A 339 19.05 14.90 3.58
CA SER A 339 20.38 15.48 3.53
C SER A 339 20.53 16.26 4.83
N SER A 340 21.50 15.87 5.66
CA SER A 340 22.03 16.79 6.64
C SER A 340 22.35 18.08 5.87
N LEU A 341 21.83 19.19 6.38
CA LEU A 341 22.22 20.51 5.90
C LEU A 341 23.69 20.69 6.29
N LEU A 342 24.58 20.23 5.42
CA LEU A 342 25.96 20.67 5.42
C LEU A 342 25.92 22.15 5.04
N SER A 343 25.89 23.00 6.06
CA SER A 343 26.20 24.42 5.94
C SER A 343 27.42 24.57 5.03
N PRO A 344 27.44 25.48 4.06
CA PRO A 344 28.60 25.67 3.21
C PRO A 344 29.77 26.10 4.10
N ALA A 345 30.68 25.15 4.36
CA ALA A 345 31.87 25.40 5.15
C ALA A 345 32.67 26.51 4.46
N ALA A 346 33.03 27.54 5.23
CA ALA A 346 33.62 28.75 4.70
C ALA A 346 34.84 28.44 3.81
N THR A 347 34.82 28.99 2.60
CA THR A 347 35.96 28.91 1.66
C THR A 347 37.21 29.43 2.35
N SER A 348 38.27 28.62 2.36
CA SER A 348 39.52 28.90 3.06
C SER A 348 40.16 30.22 2.63
N LEU A 349 40.44 31.08 3.62
CA LEU A 349 41.33 32.24 3.48
C LEU A 349 42.75 31.78 3.07
N PRO A 350 43.37 32.37 2.03
CA PRO A 350 44.80 32.25 1.80
C PRO A 350 45.57 33.26 2.67
N THR A 351 46.55 32.79 3.43
CA THR A 351 47.56 33.64 4.09
C THR A 351 48.60 34.16 3.08
N PRO A 352 49.29 35.28 3.38
CA PRO A 352 49.98 36.08 2.36
C PRO A 352 51.48 35.79 2.24
N GLU A 353 52.02 35.78 1.01
CA GLU A 353 53.45 36.03 0.76
C GLU A 353 53.68 36.97 -0.44
N THR A 354 54.84 37.62 -0.43
CA THR A 354 55.12 38.90 -1.10
C THR A 354 55.86 38.80 -2.44
N ALA A 355 55.41 39.54 -3.48
CA ALA A 355 56.25 39.88 -4.65
C ALA A 355 55.87 41.23 -5.33
N LYS A 356 56.41 42.33 -4.79
CA LYS A 356 56.86 43.61 -5.39
C LYS A 356 56.51 44.03 -6.84
N LYS A 357 56.29 45.36 -6.98
CA LYS A 357 56.39 46.27 -8.16
C LYS A 357 55.21 46.30 -9.15
N SER A 358 54.82 47.43 -9.77
CA SER A 358 55.19 48.86 -9.58
C SER A 358 54.34 49.79 -10.48
N LEU A 359 54.06 51.03 -10.03
CA LEU A 359 53.61 52.22 -10.84
C LEU A 359 52.24 52.04 -11.54
N GLY A 360 51.36 53.02 -11.75
CA GLY A 360 51.32 54.48 -11.57
C GLY A 360 49.95 54.98 -12.12
N PRO A 361 49.50 56.23 -11.87
CA PRO A 361 48.08 56.61 -12.01
C PRO A 361 47.70 57.21 -13.39
N THR A 362 46.38 57.43 -13.63
CA THR A 362 45.72 58.63 -14.25
C THR A 362 44.39 58.28 -14.98
N ILE A 363 43.55 59.29 -15.27
CA ILE A 363 42.15 59.29 -15.76
C ILE A 363 41.89 60.62 -16.53
N PRO A 364 40.76 60.85 -17.28
CA PRO A 364 39.54 60.04 -17.52
C PRO A 364 39.09 60.02 -19.03
N PHE A 365 37.78 59.79 -19.29
CA PHE A 365 36.92 60.20 -20.44
C PHE A 365 36.61 59.28 -21.65
N ALA A 366 35.28 59.12 -21.86
CA ALA A 366 34.50 59.28 -23.12
C ALA A 366 34.23 58.13 -24.14
N VAL A 367 32.93 57.75 -24.20
CA VAL A 367 32.01 57.77 -25.38
C VAL A 367 31.74 56.51 -26.25
N SER A 368 30.42 56.32 -26.53
CA SER A 368 29.76 55.54 -27.62
C SER A 368 29.67 54.00 -27.52
N ARG A 369 28.63 53.30 -28.03
CA ARG A 369 27.20 53.64 -28.36
C ARG A 369 26.42 52.32 -28.71
N ASN A 370 25.10 52.43 -28.93
CA ASN A 370 24.13 51.45 -29.46
C ASN A 370 23.56 50.44 -28.41
N HIS A 371 22.26 50.38 -28.10
CA HIS A 371 20.98 50.32 -28.85
C HIS A 371 20.55 48.92 -29.33
N THR A 372 19.68 48.29 -28.54
CA THR A 372 18.60 47.38 -28.96
C THR A 372 17.39 48.16 -29.53
N PRO A 373 16.52 47.50 -30.31
CA PRO A 373 15.14 47.30 -29.84
C PRO A 373 14.48 45.96 -30.26
N GLU A 374 13.29 45.70 -29.71
CA GLU A 374 12.30 44.70 -30.17
C GLU A 374 11.78 45.00 -31.60
N PRO A 375 10.96 44.10 -32.19
CA PRO A 375 9.56 44.51 -32.39
C PRO A 375 8.50 43.41 -32.23
N THR A 376 7.24 43.85 -32.34
CA THR A 376 5.99 43.11 -32.08
C THR A 376 5.19 42.78 -33.37
N ASN A 377 4.57 41.59 -33.37
CA ASN A 377 3.21 41.27 -33.88
C ASN A 377 2.85 41.30 -35.40
N VAL A 378 1.71 40.66 -35.72
CA VAL A 378 0.84 40.69 -36.94
C VAL A 378 1.08 39.67 -38.08
N GLY A 379 0.23 38.62 -38.11
CA GLY A 379 -0.82 38.51 -39.16
C GLY A 379 -0.68 37.57 -40.38
N LYS A 380 -1.50 36.50 -40.40
CA LYS A 380 -2.19 35.84 -41.54
C LYS A 380 -1.41 35.32 -42.78
N SER A 381 -1.55 34.02 -43.09
CA SER A 381 -2.31 33.54 -44.29
C SER A 381 -2.30 32.00 -44.45
N ARG A 382 -3.24 31.47 -45.26
CA ARG A 382 -3.45 30.05 -45.63
C ARG A 382 -2.58 29.66 -46.84
N PRO A 383 -2.39 28.35 -47.11
CA PRO A 383 -3.01 27.79 -48.33
C PRO A 383 -3.73 26.44 -48.11
N HIS A 384 -4.30 25.90 -49.20
CA HIS A 384 -5.17 24.71 -49.28
C HIS A 384 -4.68 23.72 -50.36
N SER A 385 -5.31 22.54 -50.43
CA SER A 385 -5.31 21.55 -51.55
C SER A 385 -4.11 20.57 -51.60
N GLN A 386 -4.19 19.31 -52.05
CA GLN A 386 -5.26 18.44 -52.64
C GLN A 386 -5.20 17.03 -51.97
N LEU A 387 -6.30 16.42 -51.53
CA LEU A 387 -7.14 15.42 -52.23
C LEU A 387 -6.43 14.22 -52.90
N HIS A 388 -6.66 13.02 -52.35
CA HIS A 388 -6.77 11.76 -53.09
C HIS A 388 -7.64 10.76 -52.28
N GLU A 389 -8.81 10.41 -52.81
CA GLU A 389 -9.55 9.19 -52.41
C GLU A 389 -9.07 8.00 -53.25
N VAL A 390 -9.35 6.77 -52.79
CA VAL A 390 -10.04 5.70 -53.57
C VAL A 390 -10.14 4.38 -52.76
N SER A 391 -11.36 3.81 -52.77
CA SER A 391 -11.74 2.41 -52.51
C SER A 391 -11.63 1.77 -51.12
N THR A 392 -12.82 1.54 -50.54
CA THR A 392 -13.16 0.33 -49.76
C THR A 392 -13.25 -0.92 -50.66
N PRO A 393 -13.38 -2.12 -50.07
CA PRO A 393 -14.63 -2.85 -50.33
C PRO A 393 -15.31 -3.37 -49.06
N ALA A 394 -16.62 -3.61 -49.17
CA ALA A 394 -17.46 -4.23 -48.15
C ALA A 394 -17.91 -5.64 -48.58
N ASP A 395 -18.70 -6.28 -47.71
CA ASP A 395 -19.45 -7.53 -47.90
C ASP A 395 -18.63 -8.84 -47.96
N SER A 396 -18.89 -9.79 -47.05
CA SER A 396 -20.11 -10.59 -47.18
C SER A 396 -20.60 -11.18 -45.86
N ARG A 397 -21.93 -11.12 -45.64
CA ARG A 397 -22.64 -11.91 -44.63
C ARG A 397 -22.81 -13.34 -45.13
N SER A 398 -22.63 -14.33 -44.25
CA SER A 398 -23.12 -15.70 -44.48
C SER A 398 -24.08 -16.09 -43.36
N ILE A 399 -25.33 -16.33 -43.75
CA ILE A 399 -26.39 -16.85 -42.89
C ILE A 399 -26.37 -18.38 -43.01
N MET A 400 -26.46 -19.09 -41.88
CA MET A 400 -26.97 -20.45 -41.87
C MET A 400 -27.99 -20.62 -40.74
N THR A 401 -29.08 -21.31 -41.07
CA THR A 401 -30.32 -21.31 -40.29
C THR A 401 -30.82 -22.75 -40.12
N ILE A 402 -30.93 -23.18 -38.86
CA ILE A 402 -31.85 -24.20 -38.33
C ILE A 402 -31.75 -25.65 -38.87
N SER A 403 -31.59 -26.59 -37.93
CA SER A 403 -32.47 -27.76 -37.84
C SER A 403 -32.85 -28.05 -36.38
N SER A 404 -34.09 -28.47 -36.17
CA SER A 404 -34.70 -28.92 -34.90
C SER A 404 -34.21 -30.34 -34.51
N ALA A 405 -34.47 -30.94 -33.35
CA ALA A 405 -35.39 -30.71 -32.22
C ALA A 405 -34.69 -31.14 -30.89
N GLN A 406 -35.21 -31.12 -29.66
CA GLN A 406 -36.55 -31.49 -29.15
C GLN A 406 -36.81 -30.87 -27.74
N THR A 407 -38.06 -30.90 -27.29
CA THR A 407 -38.59 -30.23 -26.08
C THR A 407 -38.31 -30.94 -24.76
N SER A 408 -38.05 -30.17 -23.69
CA SER A 408 -38.71 -30.40 -22.38
C SER A 408 -38.86 -29.08 -21.61
N THR A 409 -39.96 -28.93 -20.88
CA THR A 409 -40.36 -27.67 -20.21
C THR A 409 -40.42 -27.85 -18.70
N SER A 410 -39.82 -26.94 -17.95
CA SER A 410 -40.02 -26.82 -16.48
C SER A 410 -40.35 -25.37 -16.11
N LYS A 411 -41.43 -25.19 -15.35
CA LYS A 411 -41.98 -23.88 -14.96
C LYS A 411 -41.19 -23.27 -13.79
N PRO A 412 -41.16 -21.93 -13.65
CA PRO A 412 -40.59 -21.28 -12.46
C PRO A 412 -41.49 -21.49 -11.23
N PRO A 413 -40.93 -21.50 -10.00
CA PRO A 413 -41.69 -21.68 -8.77
C PRO A 413 -42.50 -20.44 -8.39
N VAL A 414 -43.68 -20.68 -7.80
CA VAL A 414 -44.66 -19.66 -7.37
C VAL A 414 -44.39 -19.23 -5.93
N GLN A 415 -44.49 -17.91 -5.66
CA GLN A 415 -44.46 -17.38 -4.30
C GLN A 415 -45.70 -17.81 -3.49
N GLY A 416 -45.49 -18.62 -2.46
CA GLY A 416 -46.53 -19.01 -1.50
C GLY A 416 -46.58 -18.07 -0.29
N ASN A 417 -47.60 -17.21 -0.21
CA ASN A 417 -47.89 -16.45 1.02
C ASN A 417 -48.51 -17.36 2.08
N ILE A 418 -47.87 -17.49 3.25
CA ILE A 418 -48.50 -18.05 4.45
C ILE A 418 -48.53 -16.98 5.54
N LYS A 419 -49.73 -16.50 5.87
CA LYS A 419 -49.99 -15.71 7.08
C LYS A 419 -50.22 -16.67 8.24
N VAL A 420 -49.48 -16.52 9.33
CA VAL A 420 -49.90 -17.02 10.66
C VAL A 420 -50.04 -15.82 11.61
N LYS A 421 -51.15 -15.82 12.37
CA LYS A 421 -51.58 -14.70 13.21
C LYS A 421 -51.27 -15.02 14.68
N ARG A 422 -50.95 -13.97 15.46
CA ARG A 422 -50.61 -14.03 16.90
C ARG A 422 -51.59 -14.84 17.75
N ALA A 423 -51.07 -15.44 18.81
CA ALA A 423 -51.74 -15.60 20.10
C ALA A 423 -50.74 -15.26 21.23
N ALA A 424 -51.24 -14.72 22.35
CA ALA A 424 -50.46 -14.37 23.53
C ALA A 424 -51.28 -14.73 24.79
N LEU A 425 -50.63 -15.17 25.85
CA LEU A 425 -51.08 -15.29 27.24
C LEU A 425 -49.78 -15.42 28.08
N GLU A 426 -49.43 -14.51 28.98
CA GLU A 426 -49.94 -14.26 30.36
C GLU A 426 -49.24 -15.11 31.45
N GLN A 427 -49.32 -14.65 32.70
CA GLN A 427 -48.21 -14.68 33.68
C GLN A 427 -48.38 -15.65 34.88
N ALA A 428 -47.23 -15.99 35.49
CA ALA A 428 -47.02 -16.28 36.93
C ALA A 428 -47.56 -17.61 37.52
N PRO A 429 -47.09 -18.07 38.70
CA PRO A 429 -46.15 -17.43 39.66
C PRO A 429 -44.90 -18.26 40.06
N SER A 430 -44.18 -17.72 41.04
CA SER A 430 -42.87 -18.06 41.63
C SER A 430 -42.75 -19.36 42.43
N ASN A 431 -41.51 -19.85 42.59
CA ASN A 431 -40.98 -20.30 43.89
C ASN A 431 -39.43 -20.29 43.91
N ASP A 432 -38.85 -19.97 45.07
CA ASP A 432 -37.40 -19.82 45.32
C ASP A 432 -36.65 -21.15 45.44
N SER A 433 -35.37 -21.17 45.05
CA SER A 433 -34.21 -21.36 45.96
C SER A 433 -32.87 -21.42 45.20
N ASP A 434 -31.89 -20.66 45.70
CA ASP A 434 -30.45 -20.94 45.91
C ASP A 434 -29.75 -22.06 45.11
N THR A 435 -28.49 -21.96 44.68
CA THR A 435 -27.46 -20.89 44.59
C THR A 435 -26.32 -21.49 43.77
N ASP A 436 -25.78 -20.80 42.75
CA ASP A 436 -24.33 -20.60 42.66
C ASP A 436 -23.96 -19.50 41.64
N SER A 437 -22.95 -18.71 41.96
CA SER A 437 -22.61 -17.48 41.24
C SER A 437 -21.33 -17.60 40.42
N LEU A 438 -21.45 -17.59 39.09
CA LEU A 438 -20.34 -17.36 38.17
C LEU A 438 -20.67 -16.20 37.23
N LEU A 439 -20.30 -15.00 37.65
CA LEU A 439 -20.34 -13.80 36.81
C LEU A 439 -19.28 -13.89 35.71
N PRO A 440 -19.59 -13.56 34.45
CA PRO A 440 -18.57 -13.31 33.43
C PRO A 440 -17.77 -12.07 33.82
N ALA A 441 -16.45 -12.12 33.69
CA ALA A 441 -15.61 -10.97 33.95
C ALA A 441 -15.95 -9.81 32.98
N GLU A 442 -16.27 -8.64 33.53
CA GLU A 442 -16.46 -7.43 32.74
C GLU A 442 -15.13 -7.00 32.09
N ASP A 443 -15.18 -6.69 30.80
CA ASP A 443 -14.03 -6.21 30.03
C ASP A 443 -13.72 -4.75 30.43
N GLN A 444 -12.92 -4.60 31.50
CA GLN A 444 -12.54 -3.28 32.01
C GLN A 444 -11.66 -2.55 30.99
N ALA A 445 -12.24 -1.52 30.36
CA ALA A 445 -11.52 -0.58 29.52
C ALA A 445 -10.29 -0.04 30.26
N GLN A 446 -9.09 -0.40 29.76
CA GLN A 446 -7.83 -0.03 30.39
C GLN A 446 -7.71 1.50 30.50
N SER A 447 -7.35 1.99 31.69
CA SER A 447 -7.25 3.42 31.94
C SER A 447 -6.12 4.05 31.11
N ARG A 448 -6.35 5.30 30.66
CA ARG A 448 -5.43 6.07 29.80
C ARG A 448 -4.06 6.38 30.42
N THR A 449 -3.76 5.91 31.63
CA THR A 449 -2.58 6.34 32.42
C THR A 449 -1.41 5.34 32.43
N GLU A 450 -1.53 4.14 31.84
CA GLU A 450 -0.41 3.17 31.72
C GLU A 450 0.43 3.35 30.43
N PHE A 451 0.87 4.56 30.12
CA PHE A 451 1.86 4.79 29.06
C PHE A 451 3.30 4.77 29.63
N GLY A 452 4.13 3.87 29.10
CA GLY A 452 5.57 3.81 29.43
C GLY A 452 6.01 2.74 30.42
N HIS A 453 5.12 1.86 30.91
CA HIS A 453 5.53 0.76 31.79
C HIS A 453 6.38 -0.27 30.98
N PRO A 454 7.63 -0.58 31.37
CA PRO A 454 8.54 -1.39 30.54
C PRO A 454 7.99 -2.80 30.22
N ASN A 455 7.25 -3.39 31.17
CA ASN A 455 6.60 -4.70 31.00
C ASN A 455 5.39 -4.69 30.05
N LYS A 456 4.94 -3.53 29.54
CA LYS A 456 3.84 -3.45 28.57
C LYS A 456 4.29 -3.91 27.17
N LEU A 457 5.52 -3.57 26.78
CA LEU A 457 6.07 -3.95 25.47
C LEU A 457 6.40 -5.45 25.39
N SER A 458 7.05 -6.02 26.42
CA SER A 458 7.42 -7.44 26.45
C SER A 458 6.21 -8.39 26.46
N ARG A 459 5.05 -7.97 26.97
CA ARG A 459 3.79 -8.74 26.88
C ARG A 459 3.32 -8.97 25.44
N PHE A 460 3.44 -7.97 24.57
CA PHE A 460 3.01 -8.07 23.17
C PHE A 460 4.13 -8.54 22.24
N PHE A 461 5.38 -8.34 22.66
CA PHE A 461 6.58 -8.61 21.88
C PHE A 461 7.59 -9.40 22.74
N PRO A 462 7.32 -10.69 23.04
CA PRO A 462 8.13 -11.49 23.96
C PRO A 462 9.57 -11.71 23.47
N GLU A 463 9.85 -11.52 22.18
CA GLU A 463 11.20 -11.44 21.64
C GLU A 463 12.08 -10.32 22.23
N LEU A 464 11.48 -9.28 22.83
CA LEU A 464 12.21 -8.20 23.50
C LEU A 464 12.68 -8.57 24.92
N THR A 465 12.27 -9.73 25.44
CA THR A 465 12.57 -10.18 26.82
C THR A 465 13.94 -10.89 26.94
N MET A 466 14.85 -10.66 26.00
CA MET A 466 16.19 -11.24 25.95
C MET A 466 17.25 -10.15 26.07
N THR A 467 17.79 -9.99 27.28
CA THR A 467 19.12 -9.43 27.55
C THR A 467 20.12 -10.57 27.64
#